data_AF-A0A2N5Z4Y2-F1
#
_entry.id   AF-A0A2N5Z4Y2-F1
#
_cell.length_a   1.000
_cell.length_b   1.000
_cell.length_c   1.000
_cell.angle_alpha   90.00
_cell.angle_beta   90.00
_cell.angle_gamma   90.00
#
_symmetry.space_group_name_H-M   'P 1'
#
loop_
_entity.id
_entity.type
_entity.pdbx_description
1 polymer ?
#
loop_
_entity_poly.entity_id
_entity_poly.type
_entity_poly.pdbx_seq_one_letter_code
_entity_poly.pdbx_strand_id
1 'polypeptide(L)'
;ISSPELVKSYALTSPYGLGIDDDVLFICDGDDGLKVYDVSDKLNIDQHMINNFSNINAFDVIPLGNVLLMIGEDGLYQYDYSDLNNLVLLSSIPVN
;
A
#
# COMPACT_ATOMS: atom_id res chain seq x y z
N ILE A 1 3.56 -8.55 25.86
CA ILE A 1 3.45 -7.10 25.55
C ILE A 1 2.27 -6.57 26.35
N SER A 2 2.45 -5.59 27.24
CA SER A 2 1.37 -5.12 28.14
C SER A 2 1.11 -3.61 28.09
N SER A 3 1.98 -2.83 27.45
CA SER A 3 1.90 -1.36 27.41
C SER A 3 2.52 -0.84 26.11
N PRO A 4 1.79 -0.87 24.98
CA PRO A 4 2.29 -0.29 23.74
C PRO A 4 2.37 1.24 23.86
N GLU A 5 3.39 1.83 23.25
CA GLU A 5 3.58 3.28 23.19
C GLU A 5 3.63 3.75 21.73
N LEU A 6 3.11 4.96 21.48
CA LEU A 6 3.20 5.59 20.16
C LEU A 6 4.64 6.07 19.94
N VAL A 7 5.36 5.41 19.05
CA VAL A 7 6.73 5.81 18.68
C VAL A 7 6.72 6.92 17.63
N LYS A 8 5.79 6.87 16.67
CA LYS A 8 5.73 7.80 15.53
C LYS A 8 4.34 7.80 14.88
N SER A 9 3.98 8.92 14.28
CA SER A 9 2.78 9.08 13.44
C SER A 9 3.11 10.01 12.28
N TYR A 10 2.55 9.74 11.11
CA TYR A 10 2.74 10.52 9.89
C TYR A 10 1.37 10.91 9.33
N ALA A 11 1.27 12.12 8.81
CA ALA A 11 0.04 12.59 8.17
C ALA A 11 -0.07 12.02 6.75
N LEU A 12 -1.29 11.62 6.39
CA LEU A 12 -1.68 11.14 5.07
C LEU A 12 -2.91 11.94 4.60
N THR A 13 -3.24 11.87 3.32
CA THR A 13 -4.30 12.71 2.74
C THR A 13 -5.69 12.14 3.04
N SER A 14 -5.90 10.85 2.79
CA SER A 14 -7.15 10.12 3.01
C SER A 14 -6.87 8.62 3.22
N PRO A 15 -6.21 8.24 4.33
CA PRO A 15 -5.78 6.87 4.56
C PRO A 15 -6.96 5.91 4.76
N TYR A 16 -6.97 4.80 4.02
CA TYR A 16 -8.00 3.75 4.11
C TYR A 16 -7.44 2.42 4.61
N GLY A 17 -6.49 1.83 3.86
CA GLY A 17 -5.93 0.51 4.09
C GLY A 17 -4.41 0.53 3.99
N LEU A 18 -3.77 -0.49 4.56
CA LEU A 18 -2.33 -0.67 4.48
C LEU A 18 -1.97 -2.16 4.57
N GLY A 19 -0.89 -2.53 3.90
CA GLY A 19 -0.33 -3.88 3.93
C GLY A 19 1.18 -3.81 3.90
N ILE A 20 1.85 -4.71 4.62
CA ILE A 20 3.30 -4.75 4.72
C ILE A 20 3.81 -6.14 4.35
N ASP A 21 4.88 -6.18 3.55
CA ASP A 21 5.63 -7.37 3.20
C ASP A 21 7.12 -7.10 3.41
N ASP A 22 7.73 -7.76 4.40
CA ASP A 22 9.03 -7.41 4.96
C ASP A 22 9.17 -5.90 5.25
N ASP A 23 10.02 -5.19 4.51
CA ASP A 23 10.26 -3.74 4.64
C ASP A 23 9.52 -2.93 3.56
N VAL A 24 8.61 -3.54 2.79
CA VAL A 24 7.77 -2.83 1.81
C VAL A 24 6.38 -2.57 2.39
N LEU A 25 6.06 -1.29 2.57
CA LEU A 25 4.76 -0.85 3.06
C LEU A 25 3.93 -0.25 1.92
N PHE A 26 2.75 -0.81 1.70
CA PHE A 26 1.72 -0.29 0.80
C PHE A 26 0.67 0.47 1.63
N ILE A 27 0.31 1.67 1.20
CA ILE A 27 -0.70 2.52 1.83
C ILE A 27 -1.71 2.97 0.78
N CYS A 28 -2.98 2.68 1.03
CA CYS A 28 -4.10 3.20 0.27
C CYS A 28 -4.47 4.59 0.81
N ASP A 29 -4.18 5.65 0.05
CA ASP A 29 -4.35 7.04 0.49
C ASP A 29 -5.50 7.77 -0.23
N GLY A 30 -6.59 7.03 -0.51
CA GLY A 30 -7.78 7.57 -1.16
C GLY A 30 -7.48 8.21 -2.50
N ASP A 31 -7.86 9.49 -2.66
CA ASP A 31 -7.64 10.26 -3.89
C ASP A 31 -6.16 10.53 -4.20
N ASP A 32 -5.26 10.35 -3.22
CA ASP A 32 -3.81 10.46 -3.42
C ASP A 32 -3.18 9.18 -4.00
N GLY A 33 -3.98 8.12 -4.14
CA GLY A 33 -3.61 6.85 -4.76
C GLY A 33 -2.92 5.85 -3.83
N LEU A 34 -2.23 4.88 -4.43
CA LEU A 34 -1.48 3.84 -3.72
C LEU A 34 -0.02 4.28 -3.54
N LYS A 35 0.41 4.45 -2.29
CA LYS A 35 1.79 4.82 -1.93
C LYS A 35 2.57 3.57 -1.50
N VAL A 36 3.83 3.51 -1.89
CA VAL A 36 4.76 2.42 -1.55
C VAL A 36 5.99 3.02 -0.85
N TYR A 37 6.34 2.47 0.31
CA TYR A 37 7.45 2.94 1.15
C TYR A 37 8.41 1.80 1.48
N ASP A 38 9.69 2.14 1.60
CA ASP A 38 10.68 1.34 2.31
C ASP A 38 10.60 1.70 3.80
N VAL A 39 10.34 0.71 4.66
CA VAL A 39 10.21 0.89 6.11
C VAL A 39 11.32 0.23 6.93
N SER A 40 12.46 -0.03 6.28
CA SER A 40 13.68 -0.49 6.97
C SER A 40 14.12 0.50 8.07
N ASP A 41 13.91 1.81 7.87
CA ASP A 41 13.93 2.83 8.93
C ASP A 41 12.52 3.20 9.39
N LYS A 42 12.06 2.51 10.44
CA LYS A 42 10.72 2.68 11.04
C LYS A 42 10.49 4.06 11.66
N LEU A 43 11.54 4.85 11.89
CA LEU A 43 11.45 6.18 12.52
C LEU A 43 11.37 7.34 11.51
N ASN A 44 11.61 7.08 10.23
CA ASN A 44 11.65 8.06 9.14
C ASN A 44 10.95 7.57 7.86
N ILE A 45 9.87 6.78 7.99
CA ILE A 45 9.14 6.15 6.86
C ILE A 45 8.73 7.17 5.78
N ASP A 46 8.25 8.35 6.19
CA ASP A 46 7.80 9.40 5.28
C ASP A 46 8.90 9.95 4.35
N GLN A 47 10.16 9.70 4.68
CA GLN A 47 11.33 10.10 3.87
C GLN A 47 11.75 9.02 2.86
N HIS A 48 11.12 7.84 2.92
CA HIS A 48 11.51 6.65 2.17
C HIS A 48 10.41 6.15 1.23
N MET A 49 9.69 7.07 0.59
CA MET A 49 8.71 6.70 -0.44
C MET A 49 9.43 6.16 -1.67
N ILE A 50 9.09 4.93 -2.05
CA ILE A 50 9.58 4.27 -3.27
C ILE A 50 8.79 4.79 -4.46
N ASN A 51 7.45 4.79 -4.37
CA ASN A 51 6.59 5.24 -5.46
C ASN A 51 5.21 5.72 -4.97
N ASN A 52 4.52 6.47 -5.83
CA ASN A 52 3.12 6.82 -5.68
C ASN A 52 2.35 6.57 -6.99
N PHE A 53 1.46 5.60 -6.98
CA PHE A 53 0.54 5.30 -8.07
C PHE A 53 -0.76 6.10 -7.91
N SER A 54 -0.72 7.38 -8.30
CA SER A 54 -1.83 8.32 -8.13
C SER A 54 -3.10 7.97 -8.90
N ASN A 55 -3.04 7.00 -9.81
CA ASN A 55 -4.18 6.51 -10.60
C ASN A 55 -4.78 5.21 -10.03
N ILE A 56 -4.29 4.73 -8.89
CA ILE A 56 -4.74 3.50 -8.23
C ILE A 56 -5.49 3.89 -6.96
N ASN A 57 -6.81 3.97 -7.05
CA ASN A 57 -7.68 4.23 -5.91
C ASN A 57 -8.02 2.91 -5.21
N ALA A 58 -7.23 2.57 -4.21
CA ALA A 58 -7.42 1.38 -3.38
C ALA A 58 -8.14 1.73 -2.08
N PHE A 59 -8.97 0.82 -1.58
CA PHE A 59 -9.56 0.84 -0.24
C PHE A 59 -8.81 -0.07 0.71
N ASP A 60 -8.34 -1.22 0.22
CA ASP A 60 -7.59 -2.19 1.01
C ASP A 60 -6.55 -2.92 0.14
N VAL A 61 -5.47 -3.36 0.77
CA VAL A 61 -4.39 -4.12 0.12
C VAL A 61 -3.87 -5.22 1.02
N ILE A 62 -3.63 -6.40 0.44
CA ILE A 62 -3.00 -7.53 1.09
C ILE A 62 -1.84 -7.99 0.19
N PRO A 63 -0.59 -7.75 0.57
CA PRO A 63 0.55 -8.34 -0.14
C PRO A 63 0.63 -9.85 0.15
N LEU A 64 0.82 -10.65 -0.89
CA LEU A 64 0.92 -12.10 -0.83
C LEU A 64 2.00 -12.61 -1.78
N GLY A 65 3.22 -12.79 -1.27
CA GLY A 65 4.37 -13.22 -2.07
C GLY A 65 4.87 -12.10 -2.97
N ASN A 66 4.55 -12.15 -4.27
CA ASN A 66 4.81 -11.03 -5.20
C ASN A 66 3.50 -10.46 -5.78
N VAL A 67 2.35 -10.87 -5.23
CA VAL A 67 1.02 -10.46 -5.72
C VAL A 67 0.34 -9.57 -4.68
N LEU A 68 0.02 -8.34 -5.06
CA LEU A 68 -0.74 -7.40 -4.26
C LEU A 68 -2.22 -7.62 -4.58
N LEU A 69 -2.95 -8.20 -3.64
CA LEU A 69 -4.41 -8.24 -3.70
C LEU A 69 -4.92 -6.88 -3.28
N MET A 70 -5.66 -6.20 -4.15
CA MET A 70 -6.14 -4.85 -3.92
C MET A 70 -7.66 -4.78 -4.12
N ILE A 71 -8.36 -4.08 -3.23
CA ILE A 71 -9.78 -3.78 -3.38
C ILE A 71 -9.93 -2.32 -3.79
N GLY A 72 -10.55 -2.09 -4.95
CA GLY A 72 -10.92 -0.75 -5.44
C GLY A 72 -12.43 -0.55 -5.41
N GLU A 73 -12.90 0.55 -5.99
CA GLU A 73 -14.33 0.89 -6.07
C GLU A 73 -15.15 -0.12 -6.88
N ASP A 74 -14.57 -0.66 -7.94
CA ASP A 74 -15.24 -1.44 -8.98
C ASP A 74 -14.79 -2.91 -9.02
N GLY A 75 -13.93 -3.36 -8.11
CA GLY A 75 -13.39 -4.70 -8.20
C GLY A 75 -12.31 -5.08 -7.20
N LEU A 76 -11.99 -6.37 -7.24
CA LEU A 76 -10.72 -6.90 -6.75
C LEU A 76 -9.71 -6.88 -7.89
N TYR A 77 -8.51 -6.40 -7.60
CA TYR A 77 -7.38 -6.35 -8.50
C TYR A 77 -6.23 -7.19 -7.95
N GLN A 78 -5.44 -7.76 -8.85
CA GLN A 78 -4.22 -8.47 -8.51
C GLN A 78 -3.08 -7.84 -9.29
N TYR A 79 -2.09 -7.29 -8.60
CA TYR A 79 -0.90 -6.71 -9.23
C TYR A 79 0.34 -7.55 -8.89
N ASP A 80 1.21 -7.78 -9.86
CA ASP A 80 2.59 -8.18 -9.58
C ASP A 80 3.37 -6.95 -9.13
N TYR A 81 3.98 -7.04 -7.93
CA TYR A 81 4.82 -5.99 -7.36
C TYR A 81 6.30 -6.35 -7.28
N SER A 82 6.74 -7.35 -8.05
CA SER A 82 8.17 -7.71 -8.14
C SER A 82 9.07 -6.54 -8.54
N ASP A 83 8.53 -5.55 -9.27
CA ASP A 83 9.13 -4.23 -9.47
C ASP A 83 8.26 -3.16 -8.77
N LEU A 84 8.75 -2.63 -7.66
CA LEU A 84 8.04 -1.63 -6.85
C LEU A 84 7.86 -0.28 -7.57
N ASN A 85 8.60 -0.03 -8.66
CA ASN A 85 8.42 1.15 -9.48
C ASN A 85 7.35 0.95 -10.57
N ASN A 86 6.93 -0.28 -10.82
CA ASN A 86 6.03 -0.63 -11.91
C ASN A 86 5.15 -1.84 -11.56
N LEU A 87 4.01 -1.57 -10.93
CA LEU A 87 3.00 -2.60 -10.68
C LEU A 87 2.36 -3.08 -11.98
N VAL A 88 2.35 -4.40 -12.20
CA VAL A 88 1.76 -5.00 -13.40
C VAL A 88 0.43 -5.65 -13.04
N LEU A 89 -0.67 -5.18 -13.63
CA LEU A 89 -1.98 -5.81 -13.45
C LEU A 89 -1.96 -7.24 -14.01
N LEU A 90 -2.19 -8.23 -13.14
CA LEU A 90 -2.28 -9.64 -13.49
C LEU A 90 -3.72 -10.03 -13.86
N SER A 91 -4.68 -9.63 -13.02
CA SER A 91 -6.09 -9.91 -13.22
C SER A 91 -6.97 -8.97 -12.41
N SER A 92 -8.26 -8.91 -12.77
CA SER A 92 -9.29 -8.26 -11.97
C SER A 92 -10.58 -9.07 -11.96
N ILE A 93 -11.31 -8.96 -10.85
CA ILE A 93 -12.65 -9.50 -10.65
C ILE A 93 -13.56 -8.30 -10.36
N PRO A 94 -14.34 -7.84 -11.34
CA PRO A 94 -15.21 -6.68 -11.15
C PRO A 94 -16.40 -7.04 -10.23
N VAL A 95 -16.87 -6.04 -9.48
CA VAL A 95 -18.13 -6.10 -8.72
C VAL A 95 -19.06 -4.99 -9.22
N ASN A 96 -20.29 -5.38 -9.56
CA ASN A 96 -21.36 -4.48 -10.02
C ASN A 96 -22.33 -4.13 -8.89
#